data_AF-A0A971ZVL5-F1
#
_entry.id   AF-A0A971ZVL5-F1
#
_cell.length_a   1.000
_cell.length_b   1.000
_cell.length_c   1.000
_cell.angle_alpha   90.00
_cell.angle_beta   90.00
_cell.angle_gamma   90.00
#
_symmetry.space_group_name_H-M   'P 1'
#
loop_
_entity.id
_entity.type
_entity.pdbx_description
1 polymer ?
#
loop_
_entity_poly.entity_id
_entity_poly.type
_entity_poly.pdbx_seq_one_letter_code
_entity_poly.pdbx_strand_id
1 'polypeptide(L)'
;GHRVGLTVTVNDLNGNDSVSVALQKKAGSGPGEVVFQDGATDLEKLILGSDRNKAAPTAGALVIEVICTGNKAAEPTVLEVPFTCRLLGDLDGNGGAEPTDMSLLINKLNGTDTSGFHAYAFDLDKNGGAEPTDLSILINILNGML
;
A
#
# COMPACT_ATOMS: atom_id res chain seq x y z
N GLY A 1 -2.47 5.95 6.78
CA GLY A 1 -2.36 5.75 5.30
C GLY A 1 -1.74 4.39 5.08
N HIS A 2 -2.34 3.49 4.29
CA HIS A 2 -1.74 2.16 4.08
C HIS A 2 -0.34 2.30 3.47
N ARG A 3 0.67 1.73 4.14
CA ARG A 3 2.05 1.62 3.66
C ARG A 3 2.33 0.15 3.43
N VAL A 4 2.84 -0.18 2.26
CA VAL A 4 3.34 -1.52 1.95
C VAL A 4 4.82 -1.43 1.62
N GLY A 5 5.64 -2.21 2.32
CA GLY A 5 7.03 -2.41 1.95
C GLY A 5 7.13 -3.47 0.85
N LEU A 6 7.90 -3.17 -0.19
CA LEU A 6 8.26 -4.10 -1.24
C LEU A 6 9.76 -4.37 -1.16
N THR A 7 10.14 -5.64 -1.06
CA THR A 7 11.53 -6.07 -1.13
C THR A 7 11.77 -6.80 -2.43
N VAL A 8 12.74 -6.33 -3.21
CA VAL A 8 13.17 -6.99 -4.43
C VAL A 8 14.41 -7.84 -4.15
N THR A 9 14.34 -9.12 -4.50
CA THR A 9 15.48 -10.04 -4.40
C THR A 9 16.05 -10.30 -5.79
N VAL A 10 17.33 -9.99 -5.98
CA VAL A 10 18.07 -10.30 -7.21
C VAL A 10 18.88 -11.58 -6.96
N ASN A 11 18.45 -12.69 -7.57
CA ASN A 11 19.09 -13.99 -7.37
C ASN A 11 20.36 -14.18 -8.22
N ASP A 12 20.41 -13.54 -9.38
CA ASP A 12 21.52 -13.60 -10.33
C ASP A 12 21.65 -12.24 -11.04
N LEU A 13 22.86 -11.69 -11.07
CA LEU A 13 23.16 -10.45 -11.79
C LEU A 13 23.36 -10.68 -13.29
N ASN A 14 23.51 -11.93 -13.74
CA ASN A 14 23.66 -12.33 -15.13
C ASN A 14 24.71 -11.48 -15.88
N GLY A 15 25.87 -11.28 -15.25
CA GLY A 15 26.98 -10.50 -15.81
C GLY A 15 26.95 -8.99 -15.55
N ASN A 16 25.94 -8.46 -14.86
CA ASN A 16 25.95 -7.09 -14.33
C ASN A 16 26.81 -6.99 -13.05
N ASP A 17 27.30 -5.79 -12.73
CA ASP A 17 27.97 -5.52 -11.45
C ASP A 17 27.01 -4.98 -10.39
N SER A 18 25.92 -4.36 -10.84
CA SER A 18 24.90 -3.77 -9.99
C SER A 18 23.57 -3.69 -10.72
N VAL A 19 22.52 -3.50 -9.94
CA VAL A 19 21.13 -3.40 -10.40
C VAL A 19 20.47 -2.23 -9.69
N SER A 20 19.63 -1.49 -10.41
CA SER A 20 18.71 -0.52 -9.84
C SER A 20 17.26 -1.01 -9.98
N VAL A 21 16.43 -0.63 -9.02
CA VAL A 21 14.99 -0.94 -9.02
C VAL A 21 14.21 0.36 -9.08
N ALA A 22 13.24 0.40 -10.00
CA ALA A 22 12.24 1.47 -10.10
C ALA A 22 10.84 0.86 -10.07
N LEU A 23 9.88 1.62 -9.52
CA LEU A 23 8.48 1.27 -9.54
C LEU A 23 7.70 2.28 -10.38
N GLN A 24 6.75 1.78 -11.15
CA GLN A 24 5.75 2.64 -11.79
C GLN A 24 4.39 1.96 -11.82
N LYS A 25 3.34 2.77 -11.96
CA LYS A 25 2.01 2.27 -12.26
C LYS A 25 1.94 1.92 -13.75
N LYS A 26 1.50 0.71 -14.08
CA LYS A 26 1.23 0.32 -15.46
C LYS A 26 0.10 1.18 -16.03
N ALA A 27 0.34 1.80 -17.18
CA ALA A 27 -0.64 2.64 -17.85
C ALA A 27 -1.93 1.85 -18.15
N GLY A 28 -3.09 2.44 -17.82
CA GLY A 28 -4.39 1.81 -18.04
C GLY A 28 -4.76 0.65 -17.10
N SER A 29 -3.96 0.37 -16.06
CA SER A 29 -4.19 -0.78 -15.16
C SER A 29 -5.34 -0.61 -14.15
N GLY A 30 -5.94 0.57 -14.06
CA GLY A 30 -7.10 0.84 -13.21
C GLY A 30 -7.03 2.20 -12.49
N PRO A 31 -8.05 2.51 -11.67
CA PRO A 31 -8.22 3.81 -11.05
C PRO A 31 -7.37 4.02 -9.78
N GLY A 32 -6.83 2.95 -9.18
CA GLY A 32 -6.05 3.07 -7.95
C GLY A 32 -4.78 3.88 -8.17
N GLU A 33 -4.45 4.79 -7.25
CA GLU A 33 -3.20 5.55 -7.29
C GLU A 33 -2.39 5.35 -6.02
N VAL A 34 -1.08 5.34 -6.17
CA VAL A 34 -0.11 5.18 -5.08
C VAL A 34 1.05 6.13 -5.29
N VAL A 35 1.76 6.45 -4.22
CA VAL A 35 3.02 7.17 -4.25
C VAL A 35 4.14 6.20 -3.92
N PHE A 36 5.17 6.17 -4.77
CA PHE A 36 6.37 5.37 -4.52
C PHE A 36 7.43 6.20 -3.81
N GLN A 37 8.08 5.58 -2.82
CA GLN A 37 9.26 6.12 -2.14
C GLN A 37 10.34 5.04 -2.05
N ASP A 38 11.59 5.46 -1.91
CA ASP A 38 12.67 4.52 -1.61
C ASP A 38 12.58 4.04 -0.15
N GLY A 39 12.95 2.78 0.07
CA GLY A 39 13.07 2.17 1.39
C GLY A 39 14.45 2.35 2.00
N ALA A 40 14.79 1.51 2.98
CA ALA A 40 16.09 1.57 3.65
C ALA A 40 17.28 1.15 2.77
N THR A 41 17.02 0.45 1.66
CA THR A 41 18.04 -0.03 0.72
C THR A 41 17.61 0.25 -0.72
N ASP A 42 18.54 0.18 -1.67
CA ASP A 42 18.25 0.41 -3.09
C ASP A 42 17.22 -0.58 -3.68
N LEU A 43 17.10 -1.77 -3.07
CA LEU A 43 16.17 -2.84 -3.44
C LEU A 43 14.87 -2.83 -2.63
N GLU A 44 14.77 -1.96 -1.62
CA GLU A 44 13.55 -1.78 -0.85
C GLU A 44 12.80 -0.56 -1.38
N LYS A 45 11.50 -0.71 -1.58
CA LYS A 45 10.61 0.35 -2.01
C LYS A 45 9.39 0.41 -1.11
N LEU A 46 8.85 1.61 -0.93
CA LEU A 46 7.63 1.86 -0.17
C LEU A 46 6.52 2.27 -1.13
N ILE A 47 5.38 1.60 -1.01
CA ILE A 47 4.15 1.92 -1.73
C ILE A 47 3.22 2.56 -0.71
N LEU A 48 2.89 3.83 -0.93
CA LEU A 48 1.99 4.60 -0.08
C LEU A 48 0.66 4.79 -0.78
N GLY A 49 -0.45 4.56 -0.06
CA GLY A 49 -1.78 4.89 -0.56
C GLY A 49 -1.90 6.37 -0.95
N SER A 50 -2.83 6.66 -1.86
CA SER A 50 -3.12 8.02 -2.31
C SER A 50 -3.64 8.92 -1.18
N ASP A 51 -3.51 10.22 -1.39
CA ASP A 51 -4.04 11.24 -0.49
C ASP A 51 -5.58 11.17 -0.42
N ARG A 52 -6.10 10.85 0.76
CA ARG A 52 -7.54 10.76 1.04
C ARG A 52 -8.25 12.10 0.84
N ASN A 53 -7.53 13.21 1.02
CA ASN A 53 -8.11 14.55 1.09
C ASN A 53 -8.31 15.17 -0.30
N LYS A 54 -7.88 14.47 -1.35
CA LYS A 54 -8.19 14.87 -2.73
C LYS A 54 -9.69 14.79 -2.95
N ALA A 55 -10.24 15.75 -3.70
CA ALA A 55 -11.67 15.83 -4.02
C ALA A 55 -12.24 14.55 -4.66
N ALA A 56 -11.40 13.74 -5.30
CA ALA A 56 -11.71 12.39 -5.77
C ALA A 56 -10.54 11.47 -5.39
N PRO A 57 -10.57 10.85 -4.20
CA PRO A 57 -9.50 9.96 -3.79
C PRO A 57 -9.52 8.70 -4.67
N THR A 58 -8.36 8.35 -5.19
CA THR A 58 -8.22 7.33 -6.23
C THR A 58 -7.88 5.98 -5.60
N ALA A 59 -8.93 5.19 -5.39
CA ALA A 59 -8.88 3.81 -4.91
C ALA A 59 -9.28 2.82 -6.02
N GLY A 60 -9.04 1.54 -5.78
CA GLY A 60 -9.34 0.45 -6.68
C GLY A 60 -8.10 -0.29 -7.18
N ALA A 61 -8.31 -1.16 -8.15
CA ALA A 61 -7.24 -1.97 -8.74
C ALA A 61 -6.22 -1.10 -9.48
N LEU A 62 -4.97 -1.54 -9.45
CA LEU A 62 -3.88 -1.10 -10.30
C LEU A 62 -2.88 -2.24 -10.50
N VAL A 63 -1.95 -2.07 -11.44
CA VAL A 63 -0.80 -2.95 -11.59
C VAL A 63 0.46 -2.12 -11.41
N ILE A 64 1.36 -2.60 -10.56
CA ILE A 64 2.67 -2.00 -10.32
C ILE A 64 3.69 -2.76 -11.16
N GLU A 65 4.44 -2.04 -11.99
CA GLU A 65 5.60 -2.56 -12.70
C GLU A 65 6.84 -2.37 -11.83
N VAL A 66 7.47 -3.48 -11.48
CA VAL A 66 8.77 -3.53 -10.81
C VAL A 66 9.82 -3.67 -11.92
N ILE A 67 10.57 -2.60 -12.15
CA ILE A 67 11.55 -2.50 -13.24
C ILE A 67 12.94 -2.65 -12.63
N CYS A 68 13.63 -3.69 -13.04
CA CYS A 68 14.96 -4.06 -12.59
C CYS A 68 15.96 -3.84 -13.74
N THR A 69 16.85 -2.86 -13.59
CA THR A 69 17.79 -2.44 -14.63
C THR A 69 19.22 -2.75 -14.20
N GLY A 70 19.89 -3.62 -14.96
CA GLY A 70 21.31 -3.90 -14.77
C GLY A 70 22.18 -2.75 -15.29
N ASN A 71 23.37 -2.56 -14.70
CA ASN A 71 24.29 -1.49 -15.13
C ASN A 71 25.00 -1.76 -16.47
N LYS A 72 24.96 -2.99 -16.98
CA LYS A 72 25.63 -3.42 -18.22
C LYS A 72 24.67 -3.96 -19.27
N ALA A 73 23.59 -4.63 -18.84
CA ALA A 73 22.55 -5.13 -19.73
C ALA A 73 21.68 -3.98 -20.25
N ALA A 74 21.33 -4.01 -21.54
CA ALA A 74 20.51 -2.98 -22.16
C ALA A 74 19.02 -3.11 -21.84
N GLU A 75 18.52 -4.35 -21.68
CA GLU A 75 17.10 -4.62 -21.48
C GLU A 75 16.77 -4.82 -20.01
N PRO A 76 15.83 -4.04 -19.44
CA PRO A 76 15.38 -4.23 -18.06
C PRO A 76 14.51 -5.47 -17.93
N THR A 77 14.54 -6.09 -16.75
CA THR A 77 13.54 -7.10 -16.36
C THR A 77 12.36 -6.40 -15.72
N VAL A 78 11.14 -6.64 -16.22
CA VAL A 78 9.91 -6.04 -15.69
C VAL A 78 9.00 -7.11 -15.13
N LEU A 79 8.55 -6.93 -13.88
CA LEU A 79 7.55 -7.78 -13.24
C LEU A 79 6.28 -6.97 -12.96
N GLU A 80 5.13 -7.52 -13.34
CA GLU A 80 3.82 -6.92 -13.05
C GLU A 80 3.22 -7.50 -11.77
N VAL A 81 2.92 -6.63 -10.81
CA VAL A 81 2.35 -6.98 -9.52
C VAL A 81 0.93 -6.39 -9.43
N PRO A 82 -0.12 -7.22 -9.49
CA PRO A 82 -1.49 -6.77 -9.21
C PRO A 82 -1.58 -6.18 -7.81
N PHE A 83 -2.24 -5.04 -7.68
CA PHE A 83 -2.36 -4.32 -6.42
C PHE A 83 -3.73 -3.65 -6.31
N THR A 84 -4.20 -3.43 -5.08
CA THR A 84 -5.45 -2.72 -4.82
C THR A 84 -5.19 -1.60 -3.84
N CYS A 85 -5.40 -0.36 -4.27
CA CYS A 85 -5.40 0.79 -3.36
C CYS A 85 -6.77 0.90 -2.70
N ARG A 86 -6.80 1.03 -1.37
CA ARG A 86 -8.03 1.29 -0.61
C ARG A 86 -8.01 2.70 -0.06
N LEU A 87 -9.19 3.26 0.16
CA LEU A 87 -9.30 4.51 0.90
C LEU A 87 -8.84 4.30 2.33
N LEU A 88 -8.12 5.26 2.90
CA LEU A 88 -7.71 5.15 4.31
C LEU A 88 -8.95 5.06 5.21
N GLY A 89 -9.06 4.03 6.03
CA GLY A 89 -10.22 3.80 6.88
C GLY A 89 -11.31 2.91 6.28
N ASP A 90 -11.14 2.45 5.03
CA ASP A 90 -11.91 1.35 4.41
C ASP A 90 -11.25 0.02 4.79
N LEU A 91 -11.57 -0.47 6.00
CA LEU A 91 -10.94 -1.64 6.59
C LEU A 91 -11.42 -2.94 5.94
N ASP A 92 -12.71 -3.02 5.60
CA ASP A 92 -13.30 -4.20 4.98
C ASP A 92 -13.11 -4.24 3.45
N GLY A 93 -12.80 -3.10 2.81
CA GLY A 93 -12.56 -2.99 1.37
C GLY A 93 -13.84 -2.82 0.55
N ASN A 94 -14.94 -2.36 1.15
CA ASN A 94 -16.23 -2.19 0.49
C ASN A 94 -16.36 -0.86 -0.30
N GLY A 95 -15.32 -0.02 -0.27
CA GLY A 95 -15.21 1.18 -1.11
C GLY A 95 -15.40 2.49 -0.36
N GLY A 96 -15.56 2.48 0.97
CA GLY A 96 -15.70 3.66 1.80
C GLY A 96 -15.16 3.45 3.20
N ALA A 97 -14.96 4.56 3.93
CA ALA A 97 -14.77 4.49 5.38
C ALA A 97 -16.12 4.80 6.03
N GLU A 98 -16.69 3.83 6.74
CA GLU A 98 -18.05 3.87 7.28
C GLU A 98 -18.13 3.28 8.71
N PRO A 99 -19.28 3.41 9.43
CA PRO A 99 -19.37 2.95 10.82
C PRO A 99 -19.12 1.44 11.05
N THR A 100 -19.30 0.62 10.02
CA THR A 100 -18.99 -0.82 10.05
C THR A 100 -17.48 -1.06 10.18
N ASP A 101 -16.65 -0.24 9.53
CA ASP A 101 -15.20 -0.23 9.70
C ASP A 101 -14.78 0.08 11.14
N MET A 102 -15.51 0.99 11.79
CA MET A 102 -15.28 1.29 13.21
C MET A 102 -15.59 0.09 14.09
N SER A 103 -16.69 -0.60 13.80
CA SER A 103 -17.05 -1.84 14.50
C SER A 103 -16.00 -2.93 14.27
N LEU A 104 -15.46 -3.03 13.06
CA LEU A 104 -14.42 -3.97 12.68
C LEU A 104 -13.10 -3.70 13.41
N LEU A 105 -12.68 -2.44 13.52
CA LEU A 105 -11.51 -2.05 14.31
C LEU A 105 -11.70 -2.33 15.81
N ILE A 106 -12.88 -2.05 16.36
CA ILE A 106 -13.20 -2.39 17.76
C ILE A 106 -13.13 -3.90 17.99
N ASN A 107 -13.67 -4.71 17.07
CA ASN A 107 -13.58 -6.16 17.14
C ASN A 107 -12.12 -6.64 17.13
N LYS A 108 -11.27 -6.06 16.28
CA LYS A 108 -9.83 -6.34 16.26
C LYS A 108 -9.17 -6.07 17.60
N LEU A 109 -9.43 -4.90 18.18
CA LEU A 109 -8.86 -4.48 19.46
C LEU A 109 -9.34 -5.34 20.64
N ASN A 110 -10.55 -5.88 20.55
CA ASN A 110 -11.11 -6.82 21.54
C ASN A 110 -10.63 -8.28 21.34
N GLY A 111 -9.77 -8.55 20.34
CA GLY A 111 -9.25 -9.89 20.09
C GLY A 111 -10.23 -10.83 19.36
N THR A 112 -11.30 -10.29 18.77
CA THR A 112 -12.18 -11.06 17.89
C THR A 112 -11.42 -11.50 16.63
N ASP A 113 -11.80 -12.65 16.06
CA ASP A 113 -11.21 -13.12 14.80
C ASP A 113 -11.49 -12.14 13.65
N THR A 114 -10.40 -11.61 13.07
CA THR A 114 -10.42 -10.75 11.89
C THR A 114 -9.55 -11.31 10.76
N SER A 115 -9.30 -12.63 10.76
CA SER A 115 -8.41 -13.29 9.79
C SER A 115 -8.85 -13.13 8.32
N GLY A 116 -10.13 -12.82 8.09
CA GLY A 116 -10.66 -12.49 6.77
C GLY A 116 -10.24 -11.11 6.22
N PHE A 117 -9.57 -10.29 7.03
CA PHE A 117 -9.17 -8.92 6.68
C PHE A 117 -7.65 -8.77 6.66
N HIS A 118 -7.16 -7.88 5.81
CA HIS A 118 -5.73 -7.63 5.70
C HIS A 118 -5.20 -6.99 7.01
N ALA A 119 -4.11 -7.50 7.57
CA ALA A 119 -3.58 -6.98 8.85
C ALA A 119 -3.24 -5.48 8.81
N TYR A 120 -2.60 -5.01 7.73
CA TYR A 120 -2.33 -3.58 7.48
C TYR A 120 -3.58 -2.70 7.26
N ALA A 121 -4.79 -3.26 7.23
CA ALA A 121 -6.01 -2.46 7.17
C ALA A 121 -6.28 -1.74 8.49
N PHE A 122 -5.79 -2.31 9.61
CA PHE A 122 -6.10 -1.85 10.97
C PHE A 122 -5.08 -0.86 11.55
N ASP A 123 -3.86 -0.82 11.01
CA ASP A 123 -2.79 0.11 11.39
C ASP A 123 -2.89 1.37 10.51
N LEU A 124 -3.66 2.36 10.98
CA LEU A 124 -3.98 3.58 10.25
C LEU A 124 -2.89 4.64 10.41
N ASP A 125 -2.20 4.67 11.55
CA ASP A 125 -1.11 5.60 11.87
C ASP A 125 0.30 5.13 11.41
N LYS A 126 0.44 3.86 11.01
CA LYS A 126 1.67 3.18 10.56
C LYS A 126 2.67 2.91 11.68
N ASN A 127 2.21 2.73 12.92
CA ASN A 127 3.11 2.48 14.06
C ASN A 127 3.51 1.00 14.23
N GLY A 128 2.97 0.10 13.39
CA GLY A 128 3.32 -1.32 13.37
C GLY A 128 2.27 -2.22 14.01
N GLY A 129 1.11 -1.69 14.42
CA GLY A 129 0.03 -2.46 15.02
C GLY A 129 -1.33 -1.77 14.91
N ALA A 130 -2.37 -2.51 15.30
CA ALA A 130 -3.70 -1.94 15.51
C ALA A 130 -3.82 -1.55 16.99
N GLU A 131 -4.04 -0.27 17.26
CA GLU A 131 -4.06 0.31 18.60
C GLU A 131 -5.24 1.29 18.77
N PRO A 132 -5.59 1.69 20.01
CA PRO A 132 -6.66 2.66 20.24
C PRO A 132 -6.44 4.02 19.57
N THR A 133 -5.20 4.39 19.21
CA THR A 133 -4.91 5.62 18.46
C THR A 133 -5.45 5.56 17.03
N ASP A 134 -5.53 4.38 16.42
CA ASP A 134 -6.14 4.20 15.09
C ASP A 134 -7.63 4.56 15.10
N LEU A 135 -8.34 4.28 16.21
CA LEU A 135 -9.74 4.70 16.35
C LEU A 135 -9.88 6.22 16.25
N SER A 136 -8.92 6.99 16.75
CA SER A 136 -8.97 8.45 16.68
C SER A 136 -8.86 8.93 15.23
N ILE A 137 -8.02 8.27 14.42
CA ILE A 137 -7.91 8.56 12.98
C ILE A 137 -9.23 8.21 12.27
N LEU A 138 -9.80 7.05 12.55
CA LEU A 138 -11.05 6.62 11.94
C LEU A 138 -12.23 7.54 12.33
N ILE A 139 -12.30 7.98 13.58
CA ILE A 139 -13.30 8.96 14.04
C ILE A 139 -13.17 10.27 13.27
N ASN A 140 -11.94 10.78 13.11
CA ASN A 140 -11.71 12.01 12.36
C ASN A 140 -12.12 11.85 10.89
N ILE A 141 -11.85 10.70 10.29
CA ILE A 141 -12.29 10.36 8.93
C ILE A 141 -13.82 10.37 8.83
N LEU A 142 -14.52 9.71 9.76
CA LEU A 142 -15.99 9.63 9.76
C LEU A 142 -16.66 11.00 10.02
N ASN A 143 -15.97 11.89 10.74
CA ASN A 143 -16.41 13.27 10.97
C ASN A 143 -16.03 14.24 9.84
N GLY A 144 -15.36 13.78 8.78
CA GLY A 144 -14.93 14.64 7.67
C GLY A 144 -13.83 15.64 8.04
N MET A 145 -13.03 15.32 9.07
CA MET A 145 -11.95 16.16 9.59
C MET A 145 -10.57 15.82 9.01
N LEU A 146 -10.50 14.75 8.22
CA LEU A 146 -9.34 14.30 7.45
C LEU A 146 -9.71 14.30 5.98
#